data_AF-A0A7K4H798-F1
#
_entry.id   AF-A0A7K4H798-F1
#
_cell.length_a   1.000
_cell.length_b   1.000
_cell.length_c   1.000
_cell.angle_alpha   90.00
_cell.angle_beta   90.00
_cell.angle_gamma   90.00
#
_symmetry.space_group_name_H-M   'P 1'
#
loop_
_entity.id
_entity.type
_entity.pdbx_description
1 polymer ?
#
loop_
_entity_poly.entity_id
_entity_poly.type
_entity_poly.pdbx_seq_one_letter_code
_entity_poly.pdbx_strand_id
1 'polypeptide(L)'
;SGIYASRVDKSLSDLVSSADELPKKFVFFCTHASTNMYQDGFKVVKRKLAKIGSEIIAVFDCMGDNIGLPEANRKAMLENLPPDKRKQAEEQQKKLKGCPNDEDLENAKKFAQLIIRKL
;
A
#
# COMPACT_ATOMS: atom_id res chain seq x y z
N SER A 1 -4.70 3.75 -3.16
CA SER A 1 -4.73 4.78 -2.09
C SER A 1 -3.65 4.45 -1.09
N GLY A 2 -2.96 5.47 -0.57
CA GLY A 2 -2.19 5.29 0.67
C GLY A 2 -3.12 4.97 1.84
N ILE A 3 -2.63 4.19 2.80
CA ILE A 3 -3.32 3.88 4.06
C ILE A 3 -2.63 4.64 5.19
N TYR A 4 -3.40 5.47 5.90
CA TYR A 4 -2.94 6.25 7.05
C TYR A 4 -3.78 5.86 8.26
N ALA A 5 -3.14 5.63 9.42
CA ALA A 5 -3.82 5.21 10.64
C ALA A 5 -4.87 4.09 10.41
N SER A 6 -4.46 3.05 9.67
CA SER A 6 -5.28 1.87 9.33
C SER A 6 -6.48 2.12 8.42
N ARG A 7 -6.59 3.28 7.77
CA ARG A 7 -7.76 3.64 6.96
C ARG A 7 -7.33 4.30 5.66
N VAL A 8 -8.16 4.14 4.63
CA VAL A 8 -8.10 5.04 3.47
C VAL A 8 -8.38 6.47 3.90
N ASP A 9 -7.85 7.43 3.14
CA ASP A 9 -8.10 8.84 3.38
C ASP A 9 -9.61 9.15 3.36
N LYS A 10 -10.02 10.15 4.17
CA LYS A 10 -11.42 10.56 4.26
C LYS A 10 -11.97 11.00 2.91
N SER A 11 -11.18 11.68 2.09
CA SER A 11 -11.59 12.10 0.74
C SER A 11 -12.04 10.94 -0.13
N LEU A 12 -11.34 9.80 -0.10
CA LEU A 12 -11.76 8.60 -0.83
C LEU A 12 -13.06 8.03 -0.25
N SER A 13 -13.19 7.97 1.07
CA SER A 13 -14.43 7.51 1.70
C SER A 13 -15.62 8.38 1.32
N ASP A 14 -15.45 9.70 1.32
CA ASP A 14 -16.49 10.69 0.99
C ASP A 14 -16.85 10.63 -0.50
N LEU A 15 -15.86 10.47 -1.39
CA LEU A 15 -16.09 10.24 -2.81
C LEU A 15 -16.97 9.01 -3.04
N VAL A 16 -16.63 7.87 -2.41
CA VAL A 16 -17.43 6.64 -2.53
C VAL A 16 -18.80 6.78 -1.85
N SER A 17 -18.96 7.66 -0.85
CA SER A 17 -20.29 7.94 -0.24
C SER A 17 -21.20 8.74 -1.17
N SER A 18 -20.63 9.69 -1.91
CA SER A 18 -21.36 10.73 -2.63
C SER A 18 -21.63 10.37 -4.09
N ALA A 19 -20.98 9.33 -4.60
CA ALA A 19 -21.25 8.82 -5.94
C ALA A 19 -22.67 8.22 -6.01
N ASP A 20 -23.49 8.75 -6.92
CA ASP A 20 -24.82 8.23 -7.21
C ASP A 20 -24.77 6.81 -7.80
N GLU A 21 -23.74 6.57 -8.62
CA GLU A 21 -23.46 5.27 -9.23
C GLU A 21 -21.99 4.90 -9.03
N LEU A 22 -21.74 3.61 -8.82
CA LEU A 22 -20.42 3.05 -8.68
C LEU A 22 -20.22 1.89 -9.68
N PRO A 23 -19.00 1.73 -10.23
CA PRO A 23 -18.70 0.63 -11.15
C PRO A 23 -19.05 -0.77 -10.61
N LYS A 24 -19.34 -1.72 -11.49
CA LYS A 24 -19.57 -3.12 -11.07
C LYS A 24 -18.30 -3.84 -10.63
N LYS A 25 -17.13 -3.39 -11.09
CA LYS A 25 -15.83 -4.03 -10.83
C LYS A 25 -14.87 -3.02 -10.23
N PHE A 26 -14.17 -3.41 -9.19
CA PHE A 26 -13.17 -2.61 -8.49
C PHE A 26 -11.85 -3.34 -8.36
N VAL A 27 -10.79 -2.56 -8.37
CA VAL A 27 -9.43 -3.01 -8.07
C VAL A 27 -8.92 -2.19 -6.90
N PHE A 28 -8.27 -2.84 -5.95
CA PHE A 28 -7.59 -2.12 -4.86
C PHE A 28 -6.10 -2.13 -5.11
N PHE A 29 -5.50 -0.95 -5.01
CA PHE A 29 -4.06 -0.76 -5.05
C PHE A 29 -3.65 -0.07 -3.75
N CYS A 30 -2.86 -0.78 -2.96
CA CYS A 30 -2.42 -0.36 -1.64
C CYS A 30 -0.90 -0.27 -1.60
N THR A 31 -0.40 0.86 -1.11
CA THR A 31 0.98 0.99 -0.66
C THR A 31 0.98 1.42 0.80
N HIS A 32 1.81 0.79 1.63
CA HIS A 32 1.92 1.12 3.05
C HIS A 32 3.35 0.97 3.58
N ALA A 33 3.63 1.63 4.71
CA ALA A 33 4.94 1.60 5.37
C ALA A 33 4.96 0.76 6.66
N SER A 34 3.85 0.10 7.03
CA SER A 34 3.73 -0.63 8.29
C SER A 34 4.08 -2.12 8.16
N THR A 35 4.90 -2.65 9.07
CA THR A 35 5.19 -4.08 9.23
C THR A 35 4.09 -4.83 9.98
N ASN A 36 3.31 -4.13 10.81
CA ASN A 36 2.13 -4.69 11.44
C ASN A 36 0.98 -4.64 10.45
N MET A 37 0.36 -5.81 10.25
CA MET A 37 -0.77 -6.01 9.35
C MET A 37 -1.96 -5.17 9.85
N TYR A 38 -2.15 -3.99 9.24
CA TYR A 38 -3.36 -3.23 9.48
C TYR A 38 -4.50 -3.91 8.72
N GLN A 39 -5.31 -4.65 9.46
CA GLN A 39 -6.06 -5.77 8.92
C GLN A 39 -7.10 -5.48 7.84
N ASP A 40 -7.49 -4.23 7.55
CA ASP A 40 -8.31 -3.94 6.36
C ASP A 40 -8.44 -2.43 6.11
N GLY A 41 -7.42 -1.79 5.51
CA GLY A 41 -7.45 -0.35 5.21
C GLY A 41 -8.66 0.10 4.38
N PHE A 42 -9.22 -0.80 3.58
CA PHE A 42 -10.36 -0.57 2.69
C PHE A 42 -11.71 -1.01 3.29
N LYS A 43 -11.78 -1.38 4.58
CA LYS A 43 -13.01 -1.90 5.21
C LYS A 43 -14.27 -1.07 4.93
N VAL A 44 -14.15 0.26 5.02
CA VAL A 44 -15.26 1.18 4.78
C VAL A 44 -15.71 1.13 3.31
N VAL A 45 -14.75 1.11 2.39
CA VAL A 45 -15.01 1.00 0.94
C VAL A 45 -15.65 -0.35 0.64
N LYS A 46 -15.08 -1.47 1.11
CA LYS A 46 -15.62 -2.83 0.92
C LYS A 46 -17.08 -2.95 1.36
N ARG A 47 -17.43 -2.41 2.52
CA ARG A 47 -18.82 -2.43 3.03
C ARG A 47 -19.79 -1.71 2.09
N LYS A 48 -19.36 -0.62 1.47
CA LYS A 48 -20.20 0.11 0.51
C LYS A 48 -20.34 -0.66 -0.78
N LEU A 49 -19.23 -1.15 -1.35
CA LEU A 49 -19.22 -1.97 -2.56
C LEU A 49 -20.10 -3.21 -2.43
N ALA A 50 -20.09 -3.86 -1.27
CA ALA A 50 -20.94 -5.02 -0.99
C ALA A 50 -22.45 -4.68 -1.01
N LYS A 51 -22.86 -3.49 -0.53
CA LYS A 51 -24.28 -3.08 -0.52
C LYS A 51 -24.85 -2.86 -1.92
N ILE A 52 -24.01 -2.45 -2.86
CA ILE A 52 -24.39 -2.15 -4.25
C ILE A 52 -24.13 -3.32 -5.20
N GLY A 53 -23.56 -4.42 -4.71
CA GLY A 53 -23.26 -5.60 -5.52
C GLY A 53 -22.04 -5.45 -6.44
N SER A 54 -21.12 -4.53 -6.12
CA SER A 54 -19.86 -4.39 -6.85
C SER A 54 -18.86 -5.47 -6.43
N GLU A 55 -18.16 -6.04 -7.40
CA GLU A 55 -17.14 -7.06 -7.23
C GLU A 55 -15.74 -6.44 -7.10
N ILE A 56 -14.92 -6.97 -6.20
CA ILE A 56 -13.49 -6.64 -6.14
C ILE A 56 -12.74 -7.72 -6.92
N ILE A 57 -12.25 -7.37 -8.11
CA ILE A 57 -11.68 -8.35 -9.05
C ILE A 57 -10.18 -8.62 -8.80
N ALA A 58 -9.47 -7.65 -8.21
CA ALA A 58 -8.06 -7.76 -7.88
C ALA A 58 -7.67 -6.86 -6.70
N VAL A 59 -6.66 -7.29 -5.94
CA VAL A 59 -6.04 -6.53 -4.86
C VAL A 59 -4.53 -6.57 -5.03
N PHE A 60 -3.90 -5.41 -5.04
CA PHE A 60 -2.46 -5.22 -4.95
C PHE A 60 -2.13 -4.62 -3.60
N ASP A 61 -1.15 -5.21 -2.93
CA ASP A 61 -0.62 -4.74 -1.66
C ASP A 61 0.91 -4.72 -1.72
N CYS A 62 1.51 -3.58 -1.44
CA CYS A 62 2.94 -3.38 -1.47
C CYS A 62 3.39 -2.60 -0.24
N MET A 63 4.20 -3.25 0.59
CA MET A 63 4.85 -2.66 1.74
C MET A 63 6.12 -1.94 1.28
N GLY A 64 5.97 -0.76 0.66
CA GLY A 64 7.13 0.00 0.19
C GLY A 64 8.19 0.20 1.30
N ASP A 65 9.46 0.09 0.92
CA ASP A 65 10.72 0.33 1.68
C ASP A 65 10.79 -0.11 3.16
N ASN A 66 9.92 -1.03 3.59
CA ASN A 66 9.84 -1.47 4.99
C ASN A 66 9.65 -2.97 5.16
N ILE A 67 10.15 -3.75 4.22
CA ILE A 67 10.14 -5.20 4.31
C ILE A 67 10.96 -5.63 5.56
N GLY A 68 10.24 -5.98 6.64
CA GLY A 68 10.74 -6.79 7.75
C GLY A 68 11.20 -6.09 9.04
N LEU A 69 11.13 -4.76 9.20
CA LEU A 69 11.78 -4.09 10.35
C LEU A 69 10.95 -2.97 11.01
N PRO A 70 10.65 -3.06 12.33
CA PRO A 70 9.98 -2.00 13.07
C PRO A 70 10.75 -0.66 13.00
N GLU A 71 10.07 0.47 12.93
CA GLU A 71 10.70 1.79 12.79
C GLU A 71 11.65 2.18 13.92
N ALA A 72 11.34 1.77 15.16
CA ALA A 72 12.24 1.91 16.30
C ALA A 72 13.54 1.13 16.09
N ASN A 73 13.45 -0.07 15.50
CA ASN A 73 14.60 -0.90 15.16
C ASN A 73 15.36 -0.33 13.96
N ARG A 74 14.69 0.27 12.97
CA ARG A 74 15.36 0.97 11.86
C ARG A 74 16.17 2.18 12.34
N LYS A 75 15.58 3.01 13.22
CA LYS A 75 16.28 4.15 13.82
C LYS A 75 17.43 3.70 14.73
N ALA A 76 17.20 2.71 15.59
CA ALA A 76 18.24 2.16 16.46
C ALA A 76 19.39 1.51 15.66
N MET A 77 19.11 0.84 14.54
CA MET A 77 20.16 0.28 13.67
C MET A 77 20.95 1.38 12.95
N LEU A 78 20.28 2.44 12.47
CA LEU A 78 20.94 3.62 11.90
C LEU A 78 21.83 4.34 12.92
N GLU A 79 21.33 4.54 14.15
CA GLU A 79 22.06 5.17 15.25
C GLU A 79 23.26 4.35 15.76
N ASN A 80 23.28 3.04 15.52
CA ASN A 80 24.38 2.14 15.90
C ASN A 80 25.43 1.93 14.80
N LEU A 81 25.22 2.43 13.57
CA LEU A 81 26.22 2.33 12.51
C LEU A 81 27.40 3.30 12.75
N PRO A 82 28.64 2.92 12.37
CA PRO A 82 29.76 3.87 12.30
C PRO A 82 29.39 5.11 11.46
N PRO A 83 29.88 6.31 11.79
CA PRO A 83 29.47 7.56 11.16
C PRO A 83 29.50 7.54 9.62
N ASP A 84 30.52 6.90 9.06
CA ASP A 84 30.75 6.83 7.61
C ASP A 84 29.73 5.93 6.89
N LYS A 85 29.30 4.84 7.55
CA LYS A 85 28.26 3.93 7.04
C LYS A 85 26.86 4.48 7.25
N ARG A 86 26.67 5.35 8.25
CA ARG A 86 25.39 6.00 8.56
C ARG A 86 24.97 6.94 7.43
N LYS A 87 25.89 7.77 6.92
CA LYS A 87 25.64 8.62 5.75
C LYS A 87 25.25 7.83 4.50
N GLN A 88 25.94 6.71 4.23
CA GLN A 88 25.62 5.85 3.08
C GLN A 88 24.23 5.22 3.19
N ALA A 89 23.85 4.75 4.39
CA ALA A 89 22.52 4.17 4.63
C ALA A 89 21.40 5.22 4.52
N GLU A 90 21.62 6.44 5.00
CA GLU A 90 20.68 7.56 4.85
C GLU A 90 20.49 7.97 3.39
N GLU A 91 21.56 8.01 2.60
CA GLU A 91 21.48 8.27 1.16
C GLU A 91 20.78 7.15 0.39
N GLN A 92 21.01 5.90 0.78
CA GLN A 92 20.37 4.75 0.18
C GLN A 92 18.85 4.74 0.48
N GLN A 93 18.45 5.05 1.72
CA GLN A 93 17.03 5.28 2.06
C GLN A 93 16.40 6.40 1.25
N LYS A 94 17.11 7.51 1.03
CA LYS A 94 16.61 8.61 0.18
C LYS A 94 16.42 8.17 -1.28
N LYS A 95 17.29 7.29 -1.80
CA LYS A 95 17.20 6.75 -3.17
C LYS A 95 16.08 5.71 -3.34
N LEU A 96 15.81 4.92 -2.30
CA LEU A 96 14.81 3.85 -2.34
C LEU A 96 13.38 4.33 -2.05
N LYS A 97 13.23 5.51 -1.43
CA LYS A 97 11.92 6.13 -1.18
C LYS A 97 11.14 6.32 -2.49
N GLY A 98 10.11 5.49 -2.68
CA GLY A 98 9.25 5.53 -3.87
C GLY A 98 9.72 4.66 -5.03
N CYS A 99 10.76 3.84 -4.85
CA CYS A 99 11.29 2.93 -5.85
C CYS A 99 10.93 1.46 -5.47
N PRO A 100 9.91 0.85 -6.10
CA PRO A 100 9.59 -0.56 -5.88
C PRO A 100 10.79 -1.46 -6.24
N ASN A 101 10.98 -2.56 -5.49
CA ASN A 101 12.01 -3.55 -5.80
C ASN A 101 11.54 -4.53 -6.91
N ASP A 102 12.42 -5.46 -7.33
CA ASP A 102 12.09 -6.41 -8.40
C ASP A 102 10.88 -7.31 -8.07
N GLU A 103 10.70 -7.67 -6.80
CA GLU A 103 9.55 -8.47 -6.34
C GLU A 103 8.25 -7.66 -6.39
N ASP A 104 8.28 -6.40 -5.95
CA ASP A 104 7.16 -5.46 -6.05
C ASP A 104 6.76 -5.25 -7.51
N LEU A 105 7.74 -5.11 -8.41
CA LEU A 105 7.51 -4.97 -9.85
C LEU A 105 6.89 -6.24 -10.45
N GLU A 106 7.36 -7.42 -10.08
CA GLU A 106 6.80 -8.68 -10.55
C GLU A 106 5.36 -8.90 -10.04
N ASN A 107 5.10 -8.54 -8.78
CA ASN A 107 3.76 -8.56 -8.21
C ASN A 107 2.83 -7.56 -8.90
N ALA A 108 3.33 -6.37 -9.26
CA ALA A 108 2.58 -5.37 -10.01
C ALA A 108 2.22 -5.87 -11.42
N LYS A 109 3.14 -6.58 -12.11
CA LYS A 109 2.85 -7.23 -13.40
C LYS A 109 1.76 -8.28 -13.28
N LYS A 110 1.86 -9.17 -12.28
CA LYS A 110 0.84 -10.21 -12.02
C LYS A 110 -0.52 -9.59 -11.71
N PHE A 111 -0.54 -8.52 -10.93
CA PHE A 111 -1.75 -7.74 -10.64
C PHE A 111 -2.37 -7.17 -11.92
N ALA A 112 -1.58 -6.51 -12.78
CA ALA A 112 -2.07 -5.99 -14.05
C ALA A 112 -2.65 -7.09 -14.96
N GLN A 113 -1.98 -8.25 -15.04
CA GLN A 113 -2.48 -9.40 -15.80
C GLN A 113 -3.81 -9.92 -15.25
N LEU A 114 -3.98 -9.96 -13.92
CA LEU A 114 -5.25 -10.35 -13.29
C LEU A 114 -6.39 -9.40 -13.63
N ILE A 115 -6.11 -8.09 -13.67
CA ILE A 115 -7.11 -7.08 -14.06
C ILE A 115 -7.56 -7.32 -15.49
N ILE A 116 -6.62 -7.44 -16.43
CA ILE A 116 -6.93 -7.63 -17.86
C ILE A 116 -7.79 -8.87 -18.10
N ARG A 117 -7.53 -9.96 -17.37
CA ARG A 117 -8.31 -11.21 -17.48
C ARG A 117 -9.73 -11.13 -16.92
N LYS A 118 -9.99 -10.16 -16.03
CA LYS A 118 -11.24 -10.05 -15.27
C LYS A 118 -12.07 -8.81 -15.60
N LEU A 119 -11.54 -7.88 -16.40
CA LEU A 119 -12.32 -6.79 -17.00
C LEU A 119 -13.38 -7.34 -17.95
#